data_AF-A0A6A4P7Y4-F1
#
_entry.id   AF-A0A6A4P7Y4-F1
#
_cell.length_a   1.000
_cell.length_b   1.000
_cell.length_c   1.000
_cell.angle_alpha   90.00
_cell.angle_beta   90.00
_cell.angle_gamma   90.00
#
_symmetry.space_group_name_H-M   'P 1'
#
loop_
_entity.id
_entity.type
_entity.pdbx_description
1 polymer ?
#
loop_
_entity_poly.entity_id
_entity_poly.type
_entity_poly.pdbx_seq_one_letter_code
_entity_poly.pdbx_strand_id
1 'polypeptide(L)'
;MVGPEVPTNLSGTTSGIGSRVRVNLVRSVYQVEASYLPTPHVVIALNSGLERYSSWGGALDLIKSTAVPAFFTDKSEVSCLNAKQVLRNVGLHITQPVTPNPFRSPMKNLTPYCNLPSYSNGFVFGVNT
;
A
#
# COMPACT_ATOMS: atom_id res chain seq x y z
N MET A 1 -11.18 0.83 -5.73
CA MET A 1 -10.28 0.29 -6.76
C MET A 1 -10.00 -1.16 -6.41
N VAL A 2 -10.41 -2.08 -7.27
CA VAL A 2 -10.04 -3.49 -7.15
C VAL A 2 -8.60 -3.56 -7.65
N GLY A 3 -7.64 -3.94 -6.80
CA GLY A 3 -6.28 -4.27 -7.27
C GLY A 3 -6.35 -5.38 -8.33
N PRO A 4 -5.26 -5.77 -9.00
CA PRO A 4 -5.28 -6.93 -9.90
C PRO A 4 -5.92 -8.09 -9.12
N GLU A 5 -7.11 -8.53 -9.56
CA GLU A 5 -7.84 -9.54 -8.82
C GLU A 5 -6.94 -10.75 -8.72
N VAL A 6 -6.61 -11.16 -7.49
CA VAL A 6 -6.00 -12.47 -7.29
C VAL A 6 -6.92 -13.45 -8.01
N PRO A 7 -6.44 -14.16 -9.06
CA PRO A 7 -7.25 -15.11 -9.78
C PRO A 7 -7.99 -16.01 -8.80
N THR A 8 -9.27 -16.28 -9.05
CA THR A 8 -10.14 -16.94 -8.05
C THR A 8 -9.57 -18.25 -7.54
N ASN A 9 -8.81 -18.95 -8.38
CA ASN A 9 -8.10 -20.20 -8.08
C ASN A 9 -6.86 -20.04 -7.19
N LEU A 10 -6.35 -18.83 -6.99
CA LEU A 10 -5.15 -18.56 -6.18
C LEU A 10 -5.50 -18.03 -4.79
N SER A 11 -6.74 -17.59 -4.54
CA SER A 11 -7.15 -17.15 -3.21
C SER A 11 -7.13 -18.30 -2.20
N GLY A 12 -6.58 -18.06 -1.01
CA GLY A 12 -6.40 -19.07 0.02
C GLY A 12 -5.24 -20.02 -0.24
N THR A 13 -4.48 -19.83 -1.34
CA THR A 13 -3.30 -20.66 -1.60
C THR A 13 -2.08 -20.12 -0.85
N THR A 14 -1.30 -21.06 -0.34
CA THR A 14 0.01 -20.81 0.24
C THR A 14 1.06 -21.38 -0.70
N SER A 15 1.96 -20.55 -1.20
CA SER A 15 3.10 -20.98 -2.03
C SER A 15 4.41 -20.74 -1.28
N GLY A 16 5.28 -21.73 -1.26
CA GLY A 16 6.66 -21.57 -0.80
C GLY A 16 7.53 -21.01 -1.92
N ILE A 17 8.19 -19.88 -1.69
CA ILE A 17 9.28 -19.40 -2.54
C ILE A 17 10.59 -19.86 -1.87
N GLY A 18 11.04 -21.06 -2.24
CA GLY A 18 12.14 -21.73 -1.58
C GLY A 18 11.82 -22.16 -0.14
N SER A 19 12.84 -22.39 0.69
CA SER A 19 12.67 -22.88 2.07
C SER A 19 12.42 -21.78 3.11
N ARG A 20 12.56 -20.50 2.72
CA ARG A 20 12.57 -19.36 3.67
C ARG A 20 11.38 -18.42 3.52
N VAL A 21 10.72 -18.41 2.37
CA VAL A 21 9.65 -17.46 2.08
C VAL A 21 8.37 -18.22 1.82
N ARG A 22 7.31 -17.81 2.52
CA ARG A 22 5.95 -18.32 2.31
C ARG A 22 5.08 -17.15 1.89
N VAL A 23 4.34 -17.34 0.80
CA VAL A 23 3.42 -16.35 0.26
C VAL A 23 2.00 -16.89 0.41
N ASN A 24 1.14 -16.12 1.07
CA ASN A 24 -0.29 -16.40 1.12
C ASN A 24 -1.01 -15.41 0.21
N LEU A 25 -1.79 -15.91 -0.73
CA LEU A 25 -2.56 -15.10 -1.67
C LEU A 25 -4.00 -15.04 -1.16
N VAL A 26 -4.49 -13.83 -0.90
CA VAL A 26 -5.84 -13.62 -0.38
C VAL A 26 -6.60 -12.69 -1.30
N ARG A 27 -7.72 -13.17 -1.83
CA ARG A 27 -8.73 -12.32 -2.44
C ARG A 27 -9.71 -11.89 -1.35
N SER A 28 -9.71 -10.60 -1.03
CA SER A 28 -10.68 -10.00 -0.11
C SER A 28 -10.80 -8.51 -0.43
N VAL A 29 -11.78 -7.85 0.18
CA VAL A 29 -11.78 -6.40 0.31
C VAL A 29 -10.72 -6.00 1.36
N TYR A 30 -9.99 -4.92 1.11
CA TYR A 30 -8.94 -4.43 2.03
C TYR A 30 -9.47 -4.02 3.42
N GLN A 31 -10.79 -3.93 3.58
CA GLN A 31 -11.46 -3.53 4.81
C GLN A 31 -11.73 -4.71 5.78
N VAL A 32 -11.45 -5.95 5.35
CA VAL A 32 -11.71 -7.15 6.15
C VAL A 32 -10.38 -7.85 6.43
N GLU A 33 -10.08 -8.04 7.71
CA GLU A 33 -8.92 -8.79 8.16
C GLU A 33 -9.04 -10.27 7.77
N ALA A 34 -7.95 -10.84 7.25
CA ALA A 34 -7.83 -12.28 7.04
C ALA A 34 -7.48 -12.98 8.36
N SER A 35 -8.43 -13.09 9.28
CA SER A 35 -8.24 -13.58 10.67
C SER A 35 -7.69 -15.01 10.79
N TYR A 36 -7.73 -15.79 9.71
CA TYR A 36 -7.11 -17.13 9.64
C TYR A 36 -5.59 -17.07 9.40
N LEU A 37 -5.04 -15.88 9.12
CA LEU A 37 -3.60 -15.64 9.04
C LEU A 37 -3.09 -15.01 10.34
N PRO A 38 -1.79 -15.18 10.65
CA PRO A 38 -1.19 -14.47 11.78
C PRO A 38 -1.28 -12.95 11.60
N THR A 39 -1.44 -12.23 12.71
CA THR A 39 -1.39 -10.76 12.72
C THR A 39 -0.09 -10.29 12.06
N PRO A 40 -0.16 -9.32 11.12
CA PRO A 40 1.02 -8.83 10.44
C PRO A 40 1.91 -8.05 11.41
N HIS A 41 3.22 -8.08 11.20
CA HIS A 41 4.15 -7.19 11.89
C HIS A 41 4.33 -5.84 11.18
N VAL A 42 3.92 -5.77 9.91
CA VAL A 42 4.05 -4.60 9.05
C VAL A 42 2.99 -4.65 7.96
N VAL A 43 2.46 -3.49 7.57
CA VAL A 43 1.58 -3.34 6.40
C VAL A 43 2.33 -2.59 5.30
N ILE A 44 2.20 -3.06 4.06
CA ILE A 44 2.78 -2.40 2.88
C ILE A 44 1.68 -2.21 1.82
N ALA A 45 1.34 -0.95 1.54
CA ALA A 45 0.36 -0.56 0.54
C ALA A 45 1.06 0.00 -0.71
N LEU A 46 1.13 -0.81 -1.76
CA LEU A 46 1.86 -0.47 -2.99
C LEU A 46 1.00 0.36 -3.95
N ASN A 47 1.56 1.44 -4.50
CA ASN A 47 0.88 2.39 -5.40
C ASN A 47 -0.52 2.77 -4.89
N SER A 48 -0.58 3.11 -3.60
CA SER A 48 -1.82 3.15 -2.82
C SER A 48 -2.87 4.11 -3.40
N GLY A 49 -2.45 5.26 -3.94
CA GLY A 49 -3.35 6.23 -4.55
C GLY A 49 -4.49 6.64 -3.61
N LEU A 50 -4.17 6.83 -2.33
CA LEU A 50 -5.16 7.04 -1.26
C LEU A 50 -6.10 8.21 -1.56
N GLU A 51 -5.61 9.24 -2.26
CA GLU A 51 -6.37 10.43 -2.63
C GLU A 51 -7.44 10.16 -3.70
N ARG A 52 -7.29 9.07 -4.47
CA ARG A 52 -8.18 8.74 -5.59
C ARG A 52 -9.29 7.78 -5.22
N TYR A 53 -9.12 7.00 -4.15
CA TYR A 53 -9.99 5.86 -3.87
C TYR A 53 -10.55 5.91 -2.45
N SER A 54 -11.77 6.44 -2.33
CA SER A 54 -12.52 6.44 -1.06
C SER A 54 -12.73 5.04 -0.47
N SER A 55 -12.62 3.97 -1.29
CA SER A 55 -12.66 2.58 -0.84
C SER A 55 -11.59 2.21 0.20
N TRP A 56 -10.57 3.05 0.41
CA TRP A 56 -9.56 2.86 1.45
C TRP A 56 -10.07 3.06 2.88
N GLY A 57 -11.21 3.74 3.09
CA GLY A 57 -11.68 4.12 4.44
C GLY A 57 -11.59 2.98 5.47
N GLY A 58 -12.32 1.88 5.26
CA GLY A 58 -12.29 0.76 6.20
C GLY A 58 -10.93 0.05 6.30
N ALA A 59 -10.09 0.12 5.27
CA ALA A 59 -8.73 -0.44 5.32
C ALA A 59 -7.80 0.42 6.18
N LEU A 60 -7.96 1.74 6.14
CA LEU A 60 -7.23 2.66 7.00
C LEU A 60 -7.69 2.57 8.46
N ASP A 61 -8.99 2.35 8.69
CA ASP A 61 -9.52 2.07 10.03
C ASP A 61 -8.92 0.77 10.58
N LEU A 62 -8.84 -0.28 9.76
CA LEU A 62 -8.19 -1.54 10.13
C LEU A 62 -6.72 -1.31 10.47
N ILE A 63 -5.95 -0.66 9.58
CA ILE A 63 -4.52 -0.34 9.81
C ILE A 63 -4.32 0.42 11.12
N LYS A 64 -5.19 1.39 11.42
CA LYS A 64 -5.15 2.15 12.66
C LYS A 64 -5.42 1.27 13.88
N SER A 65 -6.41 0.38 13.79
CA SER A 65 -6.78 -0.52 14.90
C SER A 65 -5.74 -1.63 15.16
N THR A 66 -5.05 -2.10 14.12
CA THR A 66 -4.04 -3.17 14.24
C THR A 66 -2.79 -2.69 14.97
N ALA A 67 -2.54 -1.37 15.02
CA ALA A 67 -1.43 -0.77 15.74
C ALA A 67 -0.04 -1.32 15.32
N VAL A 68 0.15 -1.57 14.02
CA VAL A 68 1.44 -1.97 13.43
C VAL A 68 1.96 -0.94 12.43
N PRO A 69 3.30 -0.84 12.24
CA PRO A 69 3.88 0.05 11.24
C PRO A 69 3.30 -0.20 9.85
N ALA A 70 2.91 0.87 9.16
CA ALA A 70 2.38 0.80 7.81
C ALA A 70 3.15 1.71 6.86
N PHE A 71 3.57 1.14 5.74
CA PHE A 71 4.30 1.82 4.67
C PHE A 71 3.45 1.89 3.42
N PHE A 72 3.55 3.02 2.73
CA PHE A 72 2.78 3.30 1.53
C PHE A 72 3.75 3.71 0.44
N THR A 73 3.49 3.27 -0.78
CA THR A 73 4.18 3.79 -1.96
C THR A 73 3.20 4.52 -2.87
N ASP A 74 3.73 5.52 -3.58
CA ASP A 74 3.00 6.22 -4.63
C ASP A 74 3.93 6.60 -5.77
N LYS A 75 3.34 6.98 -6.89
CA LYS A 75 4.07 7.20 -8.14
C LYS A 75 4.92 8.45 -8.16
N SER A 76 4.53 9.47 -7.40
CA SER A 76 5.18 10.79 -7.39
C SER A 76 5.13 11.39 -5.99
N GLU A 77 6.07 12.28 -5.68
CA GLU A 77 6.12 12.98 -4.39
C GLU A 77 4.83 13.77 -4.11
N VAL A 78 4.24 14.39 -5.14
CA VAL A 78 2.96 15.10 -5.05
C VAL A 78 1.81 14.16 -4.65
N SER A 79 1.79 12.94 -5.21
CA SER A 79 0.81 11.92 -4.79
C SER A 79 0.99 11.53 -3.33
N CYS A 80 2.24 11.39 -2.85
CA CYS A 80 2.51 11.15 -1.43
C CYS A 80 2.01 12.29 -0.52
N LEU A 81 2.15 13.55 -0.95
CA LEU A 81 1.64 14.70 -0.20
C LEU A 81 0.10 14.69 -0.11
N ASN A 82 -0.59 14.30 -1.18
CA ASN A 82 -2.04 14.14 -1.16
C ASN A 82 -2.46 12.99 -0.25
N ALA A 83 -1.79 11.84 -0.35
CA ALA A 83 -2.01 10.68 0.50
C ALA A 83 -1.78 11.01 1.99
N LYS A 84 -0.79 11.85 2.32
CA LYS A 84 -0.55 12.36 3.67
C LYS A 84 -1.74 13.12 4.25
N GLN A 85 -2.48 13.88 3.44
CA GLN A 85 -3.69 14.56 3.91
C GLN A 85 -4.80 13.55 4.22
N VAL A 86 -4.97 12.53 3.38
CA VAL A 86 -5.94 11.45 3.62
C VAL A 86 -5.64 10.71 4.92
N LEU A 87 -4.37 10.35 5.15
CA LEU A 87 -3.95 9.67 6.38
C LEU A 87 -4.17 10.55 7.63
N ARG A 88 -3.85 11.84 7.55
CA ARG A 88 -4.11 12.78 8.65
C ARG A 88 -5.59 12.86 9.00
N ASN A 89 -6.48 12.86 8.01
CA ASN A 89 -7.93 12.93 8.23
C ASN A 89 -8.47 11.72 9.02
N VAL A 90 -7.82 10.56 8.92
CA VAL A 90 -8.17 9.35 9.71
C VAL A 90 -7.36 9.23 11.01
N GLY A 91 -6.51 10.22 11.32
CA GLY A 91 -5.67 10.26 12.52
C GLY A 91 -4.35 9.48 12.40
N LEU A 92 -3.99 9.01 11.20
CA LEU A 92 -2.71 8.36 10.94
C LEU A 92 -1.66 9.42 10.55
N HIS A 93 -0.72 9.69 11.45
CA HIS A 93 0.30 10.71 11.24
C HIS A 93 1.55 10.09 10.61
N ILE A 94 2.07 10.75 9.57
CA ILE A 94 3.33 10.35 8.93
C ILE A 94 4.47 10.47 9.94
N THR A 95 5.12 9.34 10.21
CA THR A 95 6.32 9.25 11.07
C THR A 95 7.58 9.01 10.24
N GLN A 96 7.45 8.43 9.05
CA GLN A 96 8.56 8.24 8.12
C GLN A 96 8.41 9.16 6.91
N PRO A 97 9.41 10.02 6.63
CA PRO A 97 9.31 11.02 5.58
C PRO A 97 9.18 10.38 4.20
N VAL A 98 8.64 11.16 3.26
CA VAL A 98 8.60 10.76 1.85
C VAL A 98 10.03 10.69 1.32
N THR A 99 10.42 9.54 0.79
CA THR A 99 11.72 9.32 0.17
C THR A 99 11.57 8.55 -1.15
N PRO A 100 12.47 8.70 -2.12
CA PRO A 100 12.48 7.85 -3.30
C PRO A 100 12.57 6.37 -2.91
N ASN A 101 11.69 5.54 -3.46
CA ASN A 101 11.70 4.12 -3.18
C ASN A 101 12.89 3.47 -3.92
N PRO A 102 13.78 2.74 -3.22
CA PRO A 102 14.90 2.04 -3.86
C PRO A 102 14.43 0.93 -4.81
N PHE A 103 13.22 0.41 -4.62
CA PHE A 103 12.60 -0.62 -5.46
C PHE A 103 11.61 -0.07 -6.50
N ARG A 104 11.66 1.25 -6.79
CA ARG A 104 10.80 1.85 -7.82
C ARG A 104 11.14 1.31 -9.20
N SER A 105 10.16 1.31 -10.11
CA SER A 105 10.40 1.03 -11.52
C SER A 105 11.45 1.99 -12.09
N PRO A 106 12.42 1.51 -12.90
CA PRO A 106 13.37 2.38 -13.58
C PRO A 106 12.70 3.19 -14.70
N MET A 107 11.53 2.76 -15.18
CA MET A 107 10.83 3.40 -16.27
C MET A 107 9.99 4.57 -15.77
N LYS A 108 10.29 5.78 -16.28
CA LYS A 108 9.48 6.98 -16.01
C LYS A 108 8.12 6.84 -16.69
N ASN A 109 7.06 7.08 -15.92
CA ASN A 109 5.71 7.22 -16.46
C ASN A 109 5.60 8.59 -17.12
N LEU A 110 5.26 8.62 -18.41
CA LEU A 110 5.02 9.85 -19.15
C LEU A 110 3.54 10.23 -19.03
N THR A 111 3.28 11.42 -18.51
CA THR A 111 1.93 12.00 -18.43
C THR A 111 1.87 13.27 -19.27
N PRO A 112 0.94 13.39 -20.23
CA PRO A 112 0.88 14.53 -21.15
C PRO A 112 0.76 15.90 -20.46
N TYR A 113 0.14 15.93 -19.28
CA TYR A 113 -0.21 17.16 -18.56
C TYR A 113 0.70 17.44 -17.35
N CYS A 114 1.73 16.62 -17.10
CA CYS A 114 2.59 16.77 -15.93
C CYS A 114 4.01 16.26 -16.22
N ASN A 115 5.00 17.13 -16.07
CA ASN A 115 6.42 16.81 -16.26
C ASN A 115 7.14 16.37 -14.96
N LEU A 116 6.40 16.16 -13.88
CA LEU A 116 7.01 15.74 -12.61
C LEU A 116 7.57 14.30 -12.71
N PRO A 117 8.63 13.98 -11.92
CA PRO A 117 9.11 12.62 -11.80
C PRO A 117 7.98 11.70 -11.31
N SER A 118 7.67 10.69 -12.12
CA SER A 118 6.59 9.74 -11.87
C SER A 118 7.05 8.36 -12.28
N TYR A 119 6.94 7.39 -11.38
CA TYR A 119 7.41 6.01 -11.58
C TYR A 119 6.42 5.05 -10.91
N SER A 120 6.27 3.82 -11.39
CA SER A 120 5.55 2.82 -10.58
C SER A 120 6.32 2.58 -9.28
N ASN A 121 5.62 2.63 -8.15
CA ASN A 121 6.18 2.57 -6.80
C ASN A 121 7.28 3.61 -6.55
N GLY A 122 7.13 4.84 -7.08
CA GLY A 122 8.19 5.85 -7.13
C GLY A 122 8.76 6.31 -5.79
N PHE A 123 7.90 6.53 -4.80
CA PHE A 123 8.24 7.07 -3.49
C PHE A 123 7.63 6.22 -2.40
N VAL A 124 8.24 6.22 -1.21
CA VAL A 124 7.80 5.49 -0.02
C VAL A 124 7.72 6.44 1.18
N PHE A 125 6.72 6.23 2.03
CA PHE A 125 6.51 6.94 3.29
C PHE A 125 5.78 6.01 4.27
N GLY A 126 5.72 6.38 5.55
CA GLY A 126 5.17 5.48 6.56
C GLY A 126 4.55 6.18 7.77
N VAL A 127 3.69 5.43 8.44
CA VAL A 127 3.06 5.78 9.72
C VAL A 127 3.42 4.69 10.73
N ASN A 128 3.72 5.12 11.95
CA ASN A 128 3.74 4.24 13.11
C ASN A 128 2.43 4.50 13.84
N THR A 129 1.73 3.43 14.18
CA THR A 129 0.48 3.45 14.93
C THR A 129 0.74 3.15 16.41
#